data_AF-A0A6J0TV74-F1
#
_entry.id   AF-A0A6J0TV74-F1
#
_cell.length_a   1.000
_cell.length_b   1.000
_cell.length_c   1.000
_cell.angle_alpha   90.00
_cell.angle_beta   90.00
_cell.angle_gamma   90.00
#
_symmetry.space_group_name_H-M   'P 1'
#
loop_
_entity.id
_entity.type
_entity.pdbx_description
1 polymer ?
#
loop_
_entity_poly.entity_id
_entity_poly.type
_entity_poly.pdbx_seq_one_letter_code
_entity_poly.pdbx_strand_id
1 'polypeptide(L)'
;MASRNGSDQTDSRRPEGGRPSVEMASEDQVAQQTEEVFQSYVSYRYQLEREQQEVDVLDDPEIAAIQQRPDSTNSQVGRRLAIIGDDINARYDKDFCDMLKTLQLTKDNAYEYFTRIASSLFDSGINWGRVIALMSFGYRMAIHVYQHGLSGFLTRIAHYMAEFMLRNRIARWIAQQGGWVAALDVSNVYLKYMLAVAAVVLLGQFVIRRFFHQ
;
A
#
# COMPACT_ATOMS: atom_id res chain seq x y z
N MET A 1 37.85 -64.18 36.18
CA MET A 1 38.55 -63.78 34.93
C MET A 1 37.59 -63.00 34.06
N ALA A 2 38.12 -62.03 33.33
CA ALA A 2 37.48 -60.84 32.78
C ALA A 2 36.19 -61.04 31.96
N SER A 3 35.21 -60.16 32.19
CA SER A 3 34.17 -59.79 31.23
C SER A 3 34.57 -58.41 30.67
N ARG A 4 34.78 -58.30 29.35
CA ARG A 4 35.23 -57.07 28.69
C ARG A 4 34.53 -56.91 27.33
N ASN A 5 33.86 -55.76 27.20
CA ASN A 5 33.54 -54.93 26.03
C ASN A 5 32.91 -55.59 24.77
N GLY A 6 32.01 -54.92 24.06
CA GLY A 6 31.56 -53.54 24.17
C GLY A 6 30.42 -53.27 23.19
N SER A 7 29.47 -52.48 23.65
CA SER A 7 28.60 -51.64 22.84
C SER A 7 29.45 -50.68 21.99
N ASP A 8 29.24 -50.63 20.67
CA ASP A 8 29.01 -49.38 19.94
C ASP A 8 28.79 -49.64 18.43
N GLN A 9 27.62 -49.28 17.91
CA GLN A 9 27.47 -48.79 16.54
C GLN A 9 26.16 -48.00 16.43
N THR A 10 26.21 -46.80 17.00
CA THR A 10 25.73 -45.54 16.40
C THR A 10 24.75 -45.66 15.22
N ASP A 11 23.47 -45.82 15.55
CA ASP A 11 22.39 -45.28 14.72
C ASP A 11 22.27 -43.78 15.00
N SER A 12 22.63 -42.96 14.03
CA SER A 12 22.39 -41.51 14.07
C SER A 12 22.25 -40.99 12.64
N ARG A 13 21.15 -41.36 11.98
CA ARG A 13 20.59 -40.54 10.90
C ARG A 13 20.09 -39.23 11.53
N ARG A 14 20.92 -38.19 11.47
CA ARG A 14 20.47 -36.80 11.67
C ARG A 14 19.39 -36.49 10.62
N PRO A 15 18.20 -36.00 11.01
CA PRO A 15 17.39 -35.25 10.08
C PRO A 15 18.08 -33.91 9.88
N GLU A 16 18.60 -33.66 8.68
CA GLU A 16 18.96 -32.31 8.27
C GLU A 16 17.72 -31.44 8.43
N GLY A 17 17.83 -30.48 9.34
CA GLY A 17 16.79 -29.49 9.58
C GLY A 17 16.47 -28.78 8.27
N GLY A 18 15.31 -29.10 7.71
CA GLY A 18 14.67 -28.25 6.73
C GLY A 18 14.60 -26.86 7.35
N ARG A 19 15.31 -25.91 6.72
CA ARG A 19 15.01 -24.50 6.92
C ARG A 19 13.49 -24.37 6.78
N PRO A 20 12.78 -23.65 7.67
CA PRO A 20 11.41 -23.30 7.38
C PRO A 20 11.45 -22.53 6.07
N SER A 21 11.03 -23.18 4.99
CA SER A 21 10.68 -22.51 3.75
C SER A 21 9.60 -21.54 4.18
N VAL A 22 9.98 -20.28 4.37
CA VAL A 22 9.04 -19.18 4.49
C VAL A 22 8.14 -19.34 3.27
N GLU A 23 6.90 -19.77 3.48
CA GLU A 23 5.90 -19.80 2.44
C GLU A 23 5.78 -18.37 1.95
N MET A 24 6.47 -18.04 0.85
CA MET A 24 6.30 -16.76 0.20
C MET A 24 4.83 -16.69 -0.19
N ALA A 25 4.14 -15.66 0.29
CA ALA A 25 2.76 -15.40 -0.10
C ALA A 25 2.68 -15.43 -1.64
N SER A 26 1.66 -16.08 -2.19
CA SER A 26 1.51 -16.13 -3.64
C SER A 26 1.09 -14.76 -4.19
N GLU A 27 1.43 -14.47 -5.46
CA GLU A 27 1.00 -13.26 -6.17
C GLU A 27 -0.53 -13.11 -6.13
N ASP A 28 -1.26 -14.20 -6.32
CA ASP A 28 -2.73 -14.22 -6.27
C ASP A 28 -3.28 -13.97 -4.87
N GLN A 29 -2.66 -14.54 -3.84
CA GLN A 29 -3.04 -14.29 -2.44
C GLN A 29 -2.85 -12.80 -2.10
N VAL A 30 -1.73 -12.21 -2.49
CA VAL A 30 -1.47 -10.78 -2.27
C VAL A 30 -2.52 -9.92 -2.97
N ALA A 31 -2.88 -10.24 -4.21
CA ALA A 31 -3.91 -9.52 -4.95
C ALA A 31 -5.30 -9.64 -4.30
N GLN A 32 -5.67 -10.84 -3.82
CA GLN A 32 -6.92 -11.05 -3.07
C GLN A 32 -6.95 -10.25 -1.76
N GLN A 33 -5.82 -10.14 -1.07
CA GLN A 33 -5.69 -9.38 0.18
C GLN A 33 -5.74 -7.86 -0.03
N THR A 34 -5.36 -7.37 -1.23
CA THR A 34 -5.28 -5.93 -1.53
C THR A 34 -6.58 -5.20 -1.23
N GLU A 35 -7.73 -5.78 -1.58
CA GLU A 35 -9.03 -5.12 -1.35
C GLU A 35 -9.29 -4.89 0.15
N GLU A 36 -9.05 -5.90 1.00
CA GLU A 36 -9.23 -5.79 2.45
C GLU A 36 -8.22 -4.81 3.08
N VAL A 37 -6.95 -4.90 2.66
CA VAL A 37 -5.90 -3.97 3.11
C VAL A 37 -6.26 -2.52 2.74
N PHE A 38 -6.78 -2.29 1.53
CA PHE A 38 -7.19 -0.98 1.06
C PHE A 38 -8.45 -0.48 1.78
N GLN A 39 -9.46 -1.30 1.98
CA GLN A 39 -10.65 -0.92 2.76
C GLN A 39 -10.27 -0.54 4.20
N SER A 40 -9.36 -1.30 4.83
CA SER A 40 -8.91 -0.96 6.17
C SER A 40 -8.08 0.33 6.21
N TYR A 41 -7.22 0.55 5.22
CA TYR A 41 -6.53 1.82 5.00
C TYR A 41 -7.52 2.98 4.92
N VAL A 42 -8.54 2.89 4.06
CA VAL A 42 -9.55 3.94 3.84
C VAL A 42 -10.29 4.27 5.12
N SER A 43 -10.83 3.28 5.82
CA SER A 43 -11.60 3.54 7.04
C SER A 43 -10.74 4.16 8.14
N TYR A 44 -9.49 3.74 8.32
CA TYR A 44 -8.60 4.35 9.31
C TYR A 44 -8.20 5.78 8.91
N ARG A 45 -7.89 6.03 7.63
CA ARG A 45 -7.57 7.36 7.12
C ARG A 45 -8.72 8.33 7.30
N TYR A 46 -9.93 7.91 6.93
CA TYR A 46 -11.13 8.72 7.05
C TYR A 46 -11.41 9.09 8.50
N GLN A 47 -11.28 8.15 9.42
CA GLN A 47 -11.41 8.42 10.85
C GLN A 47 -10.37 9.45 11.34
N LEU A 48 -9.10 9.31 10.93
CA LEU A 48 -8.05 10.26 11.31
C LEU A 48 -8.32 11.68 10.79
N GLU A 49 -8.80 11.82 9.56
CA GLU A 49 -9.15 13.13 8.99
C GLU A 49 -10.34 13.77 9.72
N ARG A 50 -11.32 12.97 10.14
CA ARG A 50 -12.44 13.44 10.98
C ARG A 50 -12.00 13.90 12.36
N GLU A 51 -11.03 13.22 12.97
CA GLU A 51 -10.49 13.60 14.28
C GLU A 51 -9.62 14.87 14.20
N GLN A 52 -9.01 15.15 13.04
CA GLN A 52 -8.12 16.30 12.82
C GLN A 52 -8.83 17.55 12.28
N GLN A 53 -9.98 17.42 11.60
CA GLN A 53 -10.74 18.55 11.05
C GLN A 53 -11.93 18.93 11.96
N GLU A 54 -11.98 20.20 12.40
CA GLU A 54 -13.11 20.79 13.13
C GLU A 54 -14.38 21.03 12.27
N VAL A 55 -14.30 20.82 10.94
CA VAL A 55 -15.38 21.12 9.98
C VAL A 55 -15.98 19.84 9.39
N ASP A 56 -17.30 19.82 9.32
CA ASP A 56 -18.24 18.79 8.86
C ASP A 56 -17.77 18.02 7.60
N VAL A 57 -16.94 17.00 7.79
CA VAL A 57 -16.63 16.00 6.75
C VAL A 57 -17.93 15.26 6.46
N LEU A 58 -18.46 15.40 5.23
CA LEU A 58 -19.63 14.68 4.73
C LEU A 58 -19.53 13.20 5.09
N ASP A 59 -20.45 12.71 5.93
CA ASP A 59 -20.52 11.31 6.33
C ASP A 59 -20.64 10.41 5.10
N ASP A 60 -19.57 9.66 4.79
CA ASP A 60 -19.58 8.66 3.72
C ASP A 60 -20.14 7.32 4.25
N PRO A 61 -21.36 6.92 3.83
CA PRO A 61 -21.98 5.69 4.30
C PRO A 61 -21.26 4.43 3.83
N GLU A 62 -20.51 4.48 2.71
CA GLU A 62 -19.72 3.33 2.26
C GLU A 62 -18.53 3.09 3.19
N ILE A 63 -17.87 4.16 3.63
CA ILE A 63 -16.76 4.05 4.58
C ILE A 63 -17.26 3.62 5.96
N ALA A 64 -18.40 4.16 6.41
CA ALA A 64 -19.04 3.75 7.66
C ALA A 64 -19.49 2.28 7.67
N ALA A 65 -19.82 1.72 6.49
CA ALA A 65 -20.23 0.34 6.34
C ALA A 65 -19.06 -0.67 6.29
N ILE A 66 -17.80 -0.21 6.25
CA ILE A 66 -16.64 -1.11 6.25
C ILE A 66 -16.58 -1.88 7.58
N GLN A 67 -16.80 -3.19 7.51
CA GLN A 67 -16.62 -4.09 8.65
C GLN A 67 -15.12 -4.32 8.89
N GLN A 68 -14.52 -3.45 9.71
CA GLN A 68 -13.17 -3.66 10.21
C GLN A 68 -13.13 -4.92 11.09
N ARG A 69 -12.21 -5.83 10.79
CA ARG A 69 -11.84 -6.92 11.69
C ARG A 69 -10.50 -6.55 12.32
N PRO A 70 -10.49 -5.79 13.43
CA PRO A 70 -9.26 -5.18 13.94
C PRO A 70 -8.15 -6.18 14.25
N ASP A 71 -8.50 -7.44 14.52
CA ASP A 71 -7.54 -8.52 14.78
C ASP A 71 -7.01 -9.19 13.51
N SER A 72 -7.55 -8.89 12.33
CA SER A 72 -7.06 -9.43 11.06
C SER A 72 -5.70 -8.79 10.71
N THR A 73 -4.78 -9.61 10.18
CA THR A 73 -3.48 -9.13 9.71
C THR A 73 -3.63 -8.05 8.64
N ASN A 74 -4.59 -8.23 7.72
CA ASN A 74 -4.83 -7.26 6.64
C ASN A 74 -5.33 -5.92 7.18
N SER A 75 -6.18 -5.92 8.21
CA SER A 75 -6.62 -4.69 8.88
C SER A 75 -5.46 -3.98 9.59
N GLN A 76 -4.59 -4.73 10.27
CA GLN A 76 -3.40 -4.15 10.90
C GLN A 76 -2.45 -3.53 9.86
N VAL A 77 -2.27 -4.20 8.71
CA VAL A 77 -1.46 -3.69 7.59
C VAL A 77 -2.08 -2.42 7.01
N GLY A 78 -3.38 -2.42 6.70
CA GLY A 78 -4.08 -1.25 6.16
C GLY A 78 -3.95 -0.04 7.08
N ARG A 79 -4.18 -0.24 8.39
CA ARG A 79 -3.96 0.79 9.42
C ARG A 79 -2.52 1.28 9.45
N ARG A 80 -1.53 0.39 9.40
CA ARG A 80 -0.12 0.78 9.42
C ARG A 80 0.26 1.62 8.21
N LEU A 81 -0.17 1.21 7.01
CA LEU A 81 0.03 1.96 5.78
C LEU A 81 -0.65 3.33 5.84
N ALA A 82 -1.82 3.42 6.47
CA ALA A 82 -2.54 4.67 6.68
C ALA A 82 -1.80 5.63 7.61
N ILE A 83 -1.17 5.12 8.68
CA ILE A 83 -0.33 5.92 9.59
C ILE A 83 0.93 6.42 8.87
N ILE A 84 1.60 5.53 8.12
CA ILE A 84 2.81 5.89 7.39
C ILE A 84 2.50 6.89 6.27
N GLY A 85 1.39 6.67 5.56
CA GLY A 85 0.93 7.54 4.47
C GLY A 85 0.46 8.91 4.96
N ASP A 86 0.31 9.14 6.26
CA ASP A 86 -0.15 10.43 6.80
C ASP A 86 0.78 11.58 6.43
N ASP A 87 2.09 11.40 6.59
CA ASP A 87 3.08 12.43 6.26
C ASP A 87 3.11 12.71 4.74
N ILE A 88 2.90 11.68 3.90
CA ILE A 88 2.81 11.82 2.44
C ILE A 88 1.52 12.57 2.07
N ASN A 89 0.39 12.16 2.66
CA ASN A 89 -0.91 12.76 2.41
C ASN A 89 -0.92 14.22 2.83
N ALA A 90 -0.44 14.55 4.04
CA ALA A 90 -0.36 15.92 4.52
C ALA A 90 0.50 16.81 3.61
N ARG A 91 1.59 16.28 3.07
CA ARG A 91 2.49 17.04 2.20
C ARG A 91 1.92 17.29 0.80
N TYR A 92 1.22 16.31 0.23
CA TYR A 92 0.76 16.35 -1.18
C TYR A 92 -0.75 16.48 -1.33
N ASP A 93 -1.48 16.74 -0.24
CA ASP A 93 -2.94 16.82 -0.22
C ASP A 93 -3.50 17.78 -1.27
N LYS A 94 -2.93 18.98 -1.31
CA LYS A 94 -3.32 20.02 -2.26
C LYS A 94 -3.09 19.59 -3.71
N ASP A 95 -1.93 18.98 -3.99
CA ASP A 95 -1.60 18.51 -5.34
C ASP A 95 -2.56 17.41 -5.79
N PHE A 96 -2.93 16.49 -4.89
CA PHE A 96 -3.95 15.48 -5.18
C PHE A 96 -5.32 16.12 -5.43
N CYS A 97 -5.75 17.05 -4.58
CA CYS A 97 -7.04 17.72 -4.74
C CYS A 97 -7.12 18.51 -6.05
N ASP A 98 -6.09 19.26 -6.39
CA ASP A 98 -6.03 20.05 -7.62
C ASP A 98 -6.00 19.13 -8.85
N MET A 99 -5.22 18.05 -8.81
CA MET A 99 -5.23 17.02 -9.86
C MET A 99 -6.63 16.41 -10.04
N LEU A 100 -7.27 15.95 -8.96
CA LEU A 100 -8.58 15.30 -9.02
C LEU A 100 -9.67 16.22 -9.59
N LYS A 101 -9.65 17.52 -9.22
CA LYS A 101 -10.56 18.53 -9.80
C LYS A 101 -10.41 18.66 -11.31
N THR A 102 -9.19 18.54 -11.84
CA THR A 102 -8.97 18.65 -13.31
C THR A 102 -9.46 17.44 -14.09
N LEU A 103 -9.55 16.26 -13.46
CA LEU A 103 -9.90 15.01 -14.15
C LEU A 103 -11.38 14.88 -14.47
N GLN A 104 -12.26 15.65 -13.81
CA GLN A 104 -13.72 15.55 -13.93
C GLN A 104 -14.20 14.08 -13.86
N LEU A 105 -13.93 13.47 -12.71
CA LEU A 105 -14.17 12.03 -12.52
C LEU A 105 -15.65 11.68 -12.67
N THR A 106 -15.91 10.63 -13.43
CA THR A 106 -17.21 10.01 -13.61
C THR A 106 -17.06 8.49 -13.42
N LYS A 107 -18.19 7.80 -13.23
CA LYS A 107 -18.18 6.33 -13.09
C LYS A 107 -17.53 5.62 -14.30
N ASP A 108 -17.62 6.23 -15.48
CA ASP A 108 -17.16 5.63 -16.74
C ASP A 108 -15.66 5.89 -16.99
N ASN A 109 -15.12 7.03 -16.56
CA ASN A 109 -13.72 7.41 -16.82
C ASN A 109 -12.75 7.11 -15.65
N ALA A 110 -13.26 6.85 -14.44
CA ALA A 110 -12.43 6.75 -13.25
C ALA A 110 -11.44 5.57 -13.29
N TYR A 111 -11.82 4.44 -13.90
CA TYR A 111 -10.89 3.30 -14.06
C TYR A 111 -9.72 3.63 -14.98
N GLU A 112 -10.01 4.29 -16.11
CA GLU A 112 -9.00 4.67 -17.09
C GLU A 112 -8.00 5.66 -16.47
N TYR A 113 -8.51 6.71 -15.80
CA TYR A 113 -7.65 7.68 -15.14
C TYR A 113 -6.84 7.06 -14.01
N PHE A 114 -7.45 6.21 -13.19
CA PHE A 114 -6.73 5.48 -12.14
C PHE A 114 -5.57 4.67 -12.73
N THR A 115 -5.85 3.85 -13.74
CA THR A 115 -4.84 2.99 -14.38
C THR A 115 -3.72 3.81 -15.02
N ARG A 116 -4.04 4.94 -15.66
CA ARG A 116 -3.07 5.82 -16.30
C ARG A 116 -2.12 6.46 -15.30
N ILE A 117 -2.66 7.01 -14.21
CA ILE A 117 -1.88 7.65 -13.15
C ILE A 117 -1.05 6.61 -12.40
N ALA A 118 -1.65 5.46 -12.08
CA ALA A 118 -0.96 4.36 -11.43
C ALA A 118 0.19 3.84 -12.30
N SER A 119 0.01 3.69 -13.62
CA SER A 119 1.10 3.29 -14.52
C SER A 119 2.28 4.26 -14.42
N SER A 120 2.02 5.56 -14.52
CA SER A 120 3.07 6.59 -14.40
C SER A 120 3.79 6.56 -13.06
N LEU A 121 3.07 6.27 -11.96
CA LEU A 121 3.65 6.14 -10.62
C LEU A 121 4.68 5.00 -10.54
N PHE A 122 4.49 3.91 -11.29
CA PHE A 122 5.35 2.72 -11.25
C PHE A 122 6.33 2.59 -12.43
N ASP A 123 6.32 3.51 -13.40
CA ASP A 123 7.20 3.48 -14.59
C ASP A 123 8.68 3.30 -14.26
N SER A 124 9.14 3.87 -13.14
CA SER A 124 10.54 3.80 -12.70
C SER A 124 10.82 2.75 -11.62
N GLY A 125 9.90 1.81 -11.41
CA GLY A 125 10.04 0.69 -10.47
C GLY A 125 9.05 0.67 -9.31
N ILE A 126 9.12 -0.39 -8.51
CA ILE A 126 8.17 -0.70 -7.43
C ILE A 126 8.89 -0.59 -6.08
N ASN A 127 8.28 0.12 -5.13
CA ASN A 127 8.70 0.17 -3.74
C ASN A 127 7.51 0.50 -2.83
N TRP A 128 7.66 0.27 -1.52
CA TRP A 128 6.61 0.51 -0.54
C TRP A 128 6.08 1.96 -0.54
N GLY A 129 6.95 2.96 -0.76
CA GLY A 129 6.52 4.36 -0.84
C GLY A 129 5.54 4.61 -1.99
N ARG A 130 5.77 4.00 -3.15
CA ARG A 130 4.86 4.07 -4.31
C ARG A 130 3.59 3.26 -4.08
N VAL A 131 3.68 2.09 -3.44
CA VAL A 131 2.49 1.32 -3.03
C VAL A 131 1.62 2.19 -2.12
N ILE A 132 2.19 2.81 -1.08
CA ILE A 132 1.47 3.72 -0.18
C ILE A 132 0.86 4.90 -0.96
N ALA A 133 1.62 5.51 -1.88
CA ALA A 133 1.10 6.60 -2.71
C ALA A 133 -0.08 6.17 -3.60
N LEU A 134 -0.08 4.94 -4.12
CA LEU A 134 -1.24 4.38 -4.84
C LEU A 134 -2.46 4.23 -3.93
N MET A 135 -2.27 3.73 -2.70
CA MET A 135 -3.34 3.63 -1.69
C MET A 135 -3.91 5.02 -1.38
N SER A 136 -3.03 5.99 -1.10
CA SER A 136 -3.40 7.39 -0.87
C SER A 136 -4.20 7.99 -2.03
N PHE A 137 -3.74 7.77 -3.26
CA PHE A 137 -4.42 8.26 -4.45
C PHE A 137 -5.82 7.64 -4.60
N GLY A 138 -5.94 6.31 -4.43
CA GLY A 138 -7.22 5.62 -4.45
C GLY A 138 -8.20 6.15 -3.39
N TYR A 139 -7.72 6.42 -2.17
CA TYR A 139 -8.52 7.04 -1.10
C TYR A 139 -9.01 8.44 -1.48
N ARG A 140 -8.10 9.33 -1.92
CA ARG A 140 -8.46 10.69 -2.34
C ARG A 140 -9.47 10.68 -3.49
N MET A 141 -9.32 9.74 -4.41
CA MET A 141 -10.24 9.56 -5.53
C MET A 141 -11.63 9.12 -5.05
N ALA A 142 -11.71 8.18 -4.08
CA ALA A 142 -12.98 7.77 -3.48
C ALA A 142 -13.71 8.92 -2.79
N ILE A 143 -13.00 9.67 -1.94
CA ILE A 143 -13.55 10.83 -1.24
C ILE A 143 -14.02 11.91 -2.23
N HIS A 144 -13.21 12.22 -3.23
CA HIS A 144 -13.55 13.23 -4.23
C HIS A 144 -14.81 12.85 -5.01
N VAL A 145 -14.92 11.61 -5.48
CA VAL A 145 -16.08 11.11 -6.22
C VAL A 145 -17.34 11.15 -5.34
N TYR A 146 -17.22 10.76 -4.06
CA TYR A 146 -18.33 10.86 -3.10
C TYR A 146 -18.79 12.31 -2.88
N GLN A 147 -17.86 13.23 -2.62
CA GLN A 147 -18.15 14.66 -2.43
C GLN A 147 -18.85 15.31 -3.65
N HIS A 148 -18.68 14.74 -4.84
CA HIS A 148 -19.34 15.21 -6.07
C HIS A 148 -20.60 14.39 -6.42
N GLY A 149 -21.16 13.65 -5.45
CA GLY A 149 -22.47 13.00 -5.55
C GLY A 149 -22.47 11.61 -6.17
N LEU A 150 -21.30 10.99 -6.38
CA LEU A 150 -21.20 9.65 -6.95
C LEU A 150 -20.96 8.61 -5.84
N SER A 151 -22.03 7.88 -5.50
CA SER A 151 -21.95 6.72 -4.60
C SER A 151 -21.71 5.40 -5.34
N GLY A 152 -21.34 4.38 -4.58
CA GLY A 152 -20.95 3.02 -4.96
C GLY A 152 -19.52 2.90 -5.49
N PHE A 153 -18.65 3.88 -5.22
CA PHE A 153 -17.32 3.94 -5.86
C PHE A 153 -16.22 3.26 -5.04
N LEU A 154 -16.35 3.18 -3.72
CA LEU A 154 -15.29 2.68 -2.84
C LEU A 154 -14.92 1.22 -3.15
N THR A 155 -15.93 0.36 -3.26
CA THR A 155 -15.73 -1.06 -3.61
C THR A 155 -15.12 -1.21 -5.01
N ARG A 156 -15.49 -0.33 -5.95
CA ARG A 156 -14.95 -0.38 -7.31
C ARG A 156 -13.46 -0.03 -7.33
N ILE A 157 -13.06 1.03 -6.64
CA ILE A 157 -11.65 1.44 -6.62
C ILE A 157 -10.77 0.42 -5.88
N ALA A 158 -11.29 -0.25 -4.84
CA ALA A 158 -10.60 -1.36 -4.19
C ALA A 158 -10.30 -2.50 -5.19
N HIS A 159 -11.33 -2.89 -5.96
CA HIS A 159 -11.19 -3.91 -7.00
C HIS A 159 -10.20 -3.49 -8.10
N TYR A 160 -10.32 -2.25 -8.59
CA TYR A 160 -9.41 -1.70 -9.61
C TYR A 160 -7.96 -1.70 -9.12
N MET A 161 -7.74 -1.42 -7.84
CA MET A 161 -6.42 -1.46 -7.24
C MET A 161 -5.85 -2.89 -7.18
N ALA A 162 -6.64 -3.86 -6.74
CA ALA A 162 -6.24 -5.26 -6.72
C ALA A 162 -5.89 -5.78 -8.13
N GLU A 163 -6.77 -5.49 -9.11
CA GLU A 163 -6.56 -5.85 -10.50
C GLU A 163 -5.32 -5.19 -11.09
N PHE A 164 -5.13 -3.89 -10.86
CA PHE A 164 -3.95 -3.16 -11.32
C PHE A 164 -2.67 -3.74 -10.73
N MET A 165 -2.66 -4.02 -9.43
CA MET A 165 -1.49 -4.58 -8.74
C MET A 165 -1.13 -5.97 -9.28
N LEU A 166 -2.12 -6.79 -9.60
CA LEU A 166 -1.91 -8.11 -10.20
C LEU A 166 -1.35 -7.99 -11.62
N ARG A 167 -2.00 -7.19 -12.48
CA ARG A 167 -1.59 -7.02 -13.90
C ARG A 167 -0.18 -6.44 -14.04
N ASN A 168 0.22 -5.55 -13.13
CA ASN A 168 1.49 -4.82 -13.21
C ASN A 168 2.61 -5.38 -12.32
N ARG A 169 2.48 -6.65 -11.86
CA ARG A 169 3.50 -7.35 -11.05
C ARG A 169 3.81 -6.70 -9.70
N ILE A 170 2.96 -5.80 -9.22
CA ILE A 170 3.08 -5.19 -7.89
C ILE A 170 2.76 -6.23 -6.83
N ALA A 171 1.71 -7.04 -7.04
CA ALA A 171 1.36 -8.14 -6.15
C ALA A 171 2.51 -9.16 -6.04
N ARG A 172 3.17 -9.47 -7.17
CA ARG A 172 4.38 -10.31 -7.18
C ARG A 172 5.52 -9.71 -6.38
N TRP A 173 5.78 -8.41 -6.56
CA TRP A 173 6.83 -7.73 -5.82
C TRP A 173 6.56 -7.75 -4.31
N ILE A 174 5.32 -7.49 -3.88
CA ILE A 174 4.90 -7.56 -2.48
C ILE A 174 5.05 -8.99 -1.94
N ALA A 175 4.63 -10.01 -2.70
CA ALA A 175 4.85 -11.42 -2.38
C ALA A 175 6.34 -11.73 -2.11
N GLN A 176 7.24 -11.21 -2.95
CA GLN A 176 8.69 -11.35 -2.77
C GLN A 176 9.23 -10.63 -1.53
N GLN A 177 8.53 -9.61 -1.02
CA GLN A 177 8.88 -8.95 0.25
C GLN A 177 8.40 -9.75 1.48
N GLY A 178 7.69 -10.88 1.30
CA GLY A 178 7.04 -11.61 2.39
C GLY A 178 5.53 -11.35 2.51
N GLY A 179 4.91 -10.79 1.47
CA GLY A 179 3.49 -10.45 1.44
C GLY A 179 3.16 -9.15 2.15
N TRP A 180 1.86 -8.88 2.35
CA TRP A 180 1.39 -7.64 2.98
C TRP A 180 1.86 -7.46 4.42
N VAL A 181 2.11 -8.54 5.15
CA VAL A 181 2.59 -8.46 6.55
C VAL A 181 3.95 -7.76 6.66
N ALA A 182 4.79 -7.83 5.62
CA ALA A 182 6.08 -7.14 5.58
C ALA A 182 5.95 -5.62 5.63
N ALA A 183 4.78 -5.06 5.29
CA ALA A 183 4.52 -3.64 5.42
C ALA A 183 4.46 -3.16 6.89
N LEU A 184 4.23 -4.08 7.85
CA LEU A 184 4.26 -3.77 9.27
C LEU A 184 5.66 -3.33 9.73
N ASP A 185 6.69 -3.94 9.16
CA ASP A 185 8.10 -3.70 9.49
C ASP A 185 8.70 -2.52 8.72
N VAL A 186 7.96 -1.91 7.79
CA VAL A 186 8.44 -0.73 7.06
C VAL A 186 8.61 0.43 8.06
N SER A 187 9.87 0.84 8.24
CA SER A 187 10.19 1.90 9.18
C SER A 187 9.74 3.26 8.65
N ASN A 188 9.04 4.02 9.50
CA ASN A 188 8.61 5.39 9.18
C ASN A 188 9.83 6.28 8.87
N VAL A 189 10.94 6.02 9.56
CA VAL A 189 12.24 6.66 9.34
C VAL A 189 12.74 6.44 7.90
N TYR A 190 12.72 5.21 7.38
CA TYR A 190 13.13 4.90 6.00
C TYR A 190 12.31 5.66 4.96
N LEU A 191 11.00 5.78 5.17
CA LEU A 191 10.13 6.51 4.22
C LEU A 191 10.33 8.02 4.29
N LYS A 192 10.55 8.58 5.49
CA LYS A 192 10.97 9.98 5.63
C LYS A 192 12.28 10.26 4.88
N TYR A 193 13.26 9.36 4.98
CA TYR A 193 14.52 9.48 4.24
C TYR A 193 14.31 9.39 2.72
N MET A 194 13.53 8.42 2.24
CA MET A 194 13.22 8.29 0.82
C MET A 194 12.50 9.53 0.25
N LEU A 195 11.55 10.11 0.99
CA LEU A 195 10.87 11.34 0.59
C LEU A 195 11.79 12.56 0.58
N ALA A 196 12.71 12.65 1.56
CA ALA A 196 13.73 13.69 1.57
C ALA A 196 14.67 13.58 0.36
N VAL A 197 15.13 12.37 0.03
CA VAL A 197 15.95 12.10 -1.16
C VAL A 197 15.20 12.45 -2.44
N ALA A 198 13.94 12.01 -2.59
CA ALA A 198 13.13 12.33 -3.76
C ALA A 198 12.92 13.84 -3.94
N ALA A 199 12.67 14.58 -2.85
CA ALA A 199 12.55 16.04 -2.90
C ALA A 199 13.86 16.71 -3.34
N VAL A 200 15.02 16.24 -2.86
CA VAL A 200 16.34 16.73 -3.29
C VAL A 200 16.58 16.45 -4.78
N VAL A 201 16.23 15.26 -5.27
CA VAL A 201 16.35 14.90 -6.69
C VAL A 201 15.47 15.80 -7.57
N LEU A 202 14.21 16.01 -7.17
CA LEU A 202 13.28 16.89 -7.90
C LEU A 202 13.75 18.36 -7.89
N LEU A 203 14.27 18.87 -6.77
CA LEU A 203 14.89 20.20 -6.69
C LEU A 203 16.12 20.31 -7.60
N GLY A 204 16.98 19.29 -7.61
CA GLY A 204 18.14 19.24 -8.51
C GLY A 204 17.74 19.27 -9.98
N GLN A 205 16.73 18.47 -10.37
CA GLN A 205 16.19 18.48 -11.72
C GLN A 205 15.54 19.82 -12.09
N PHE A 206 14.84 20.46 -11.15
CA PHE A 206 14.26 21.79 -11.35
C PHE A 206 15.34 22.86 -11.57
N VAL A 207 16.40 22.87 -10.75
CA VAL A 207 17.53 23.80 -10.91
C VAL A 207 18.24 23.57 -12.25
N ILE A 208 18.53 22.33 -12.61
CA ILE A 208 19.17 22.00 -13.89
C ILE A 208 18.31 22.48 -15.07
N ARG A 209 17.01 22.18 -15.07
CA ARG A 209 16.08 22.64 -16.11
C ARG A 209 15.95 24.15 -16.17
N ARG A 210 16.00 24.84 -15.03
CA ARG A 210 15.83 26.30 -14.97
C ARG A 210 17.08 27.07 -15.40
N PHE A 211 18.28 26.53 -15.16
CA PHE A 211 19.55 27.23 -15.42
C PHE A 211 20.28 26.77 -16.69
N PHE A 212 20.01 25.56 -17.20
CA PHE A 212 20.68 25.02 -18.40
C PHE A 212 19.77 24.93 -19.64
N HIS A 213 18.56 25.52 -19.60
CA HIS A 213 17.70 25.71 -20.78
C HIS A 213 17.39 27.21 -21.02
N GLN A 214 18.32 28.09 -20.66
CA GLN A 214 18.42 29.44 -21.21
C GLN A 214 19.54 29.50 -22.25
#